data_AF-A0A1V2DPE0-F1
#
_entry.id   AF-A0A1V2DPE0-F1
#
_cell.length_a   1.000
_cell.length_b   1.000
_cell.length_c   1.000
_cell.angle_alpha   90.00
_cell.angle_beta   90.00
_cell.angle_gamma   90.00
#
_symmetry.space_group_name_H-M   'P 1'
#
loop_
_entity.id
_entity.type
_entity.pdbx_description
1 polymer ?
#
loop_
_entity_poly.entity_id
_entity_poly.type
_entity_poly.pdbx_seq_one_letter_code
_entity_poly.pdbx_strand_id
1 'polypeptide(L)'
;MDQNAKNQTYCESMLRLQDWYPQFEIARWFALGESSTSAKRIIRSSMLRKLYPEDHPDKRGANNSDVLAIGLLDLLHREGYDVSTLQFDTKGKVLGVRKRPLLRSITSKAAGEEPEKG
;
A
#
# COMPACT_ATOMS: atom_id res chain seq x y z
N MET A 1 -11.70 20.39 -2.91
CA MET A 1 -10.96 19.58 -3.90
C MET A 1 -11.96 19.08 -4.93
N ASP A 2 -11.68 19.30 -6.21
CA ASP A 2 -12.52 18.85 -7.32
C ASP A 2 -12.65 17.31 -7.36
N GLN A 3 -13.75 16.78 -7.90
CA GLN A 3 -13.97 15.33 -7.95
C GLN A 3 -12.97 14.63 -8.89
N ASN A 4 -12.58 15.27 -9.99
CA ASN A 4 -11.56 14.72 -10.87
C ASN A 4 -10.21 14.66 -10.16
N ALA A 5 -9.84 15.72 -9.43
CA ALA A 5 -8.62 15.74 -8.63
C ALA A 5 -8.61 14.62 -7.56
N LYS A 6 -9.73 14.39 -6.87
CA LYS A 6 -9.86 13.28 -5.90
C LYS A 6 -9.66 11.91 -6.56
N ASN A 7 -10.34 11.67 -7.67
CA ASN A 7 -10.24 10.41 -8.41
C ASN A 7 -8.80 10.20 -8.89
N GLN A 8 -8.18 11.22 -9.46
CA GLN A 8 -6.80 11.17 -9.93
C GLN A 8 -5.83 10.82 -8.79
N THR A 9 -5.86 11.57 -7.68
CA THR A 9 -4.98 11.30 -6.53
C THR A 9 -5.19 9.89 -5.98
N TYR A 10 -6.44 9.45 -5.87
CA TYR A 10 -6.75 8.10 -5.41
C TYR A 10 -6.18 7.03 -6.35
N CYS A 11 -6.43 7.17 -7.66
CA CYS A 11 -5.97 6.21 -8.67
C CYS A 11 -4.44 6.12 -8.71
N GLU A 12 -3.74 7.25 -8.71
CA GLU A 12 -2.27 7.29 -8.75
C GLU A 12 -1.64 6.61 -7.54
N SER A 13 -2.10 6.93 -6.32
CA SER A 13 -1.59 6.28 -5.10
C SER A 13 -1.98 4.80 -5.04
N MET A 14 -3.17 4.44 -5.53
CA MET A 14 -3.61 3.03 -5.59
C MET A 14 -2.75 2.21 -6.53
N LEU A 15 -2.49 2.71 -7.75
CA LEU A 15 -1.68 2.02 -8.75
C LEU A 15 -0.24 1.81 -8.24
N ARG A 16 0.37 2.85 -7.64
CA ARG A 16 1.69 2.71 -7.01
C ARG A 16 1.71 1.62 -5.95
N LEU A 17 0.73 1.61 -5.03
CA LEU A 17 0.70 0.59 -3.98
C LEU A 17 0.45 -0.83 -4.54
N GLN A 18 -0.29 -0.96 -5.65
CA GLN A 18 -0.53 -2.25 -6.31
C GLN A 18 0.73 -2.86 -6.93
N ASP A 19 1.74 -2.04 -7.27
CA ASP A 19 3.03 -2.54 -7.75
C ASP A 19 3.83 -3.28 -6.66
N TRP A 20 3.59 -2.94 -5.39
CA TRP A 20 4.34 -3.47 -4.25
C TRP A 20 3.56 -4.47 -3.41
N TYR A 21 2.23 -4.37 -3.42
CA TYR A 21 1.38 -5.14 -2.51
C TYR A 21 0.25 -5.85 -3.26
N PRO A 22 -0.05 -7.11 -2.89
CA PRO A 22 -1.22 -7.79 -3.43
C PRO A 22 -2.50 -7.00 -3.15
N GLN A 23 -3.44 -6.99 -4.09
CA GLN A 23 -4.74 -6.32 -3.91
C GLN A 23 -5.48 -6.75 -2.63
N PHE A 24 -5.27 -7.99 -2.19
CA PHE A 24 -5.83 -8.51 -0.96
C PHE A 24 -5.30 -7.82 0.30
N GLU A 25 -4.00 -7.49 0.32
CA GLU A 25 -3.39 -6.73 1.41
C GLU A 25 -3.90 -5.30 1.45
N ILE A 26 -4.02 -4.65 0.28
CA ILE A 26 -4.57 -3.31 0.21
C ILE A 26 -6.01 -3.31 0.74
N ALA A 27 -6.85 -4.25 0.30
CA ALA A 27 -8.22 -4.38 0.82
C ALA A 27 -8.26 -4.65 2.34
N ARG A 28 -7.29 -5.41 2.89
CA ARG A 28 -7.18 -5.65 4.33
C ARG A 28 -6.96 -4.35 5.11
N TRP A 29 -6.14 -3.43 4.62
CA TRP A 29 -5.88 -2.16 5.34
C TRP A 29 -7.12 -1.28 5.42
N PHE A 30 -7.91 -1.22 4.34
CA PHE A 30 -9.20 -0.51 4.33
C PHE A 30 -10.27 -1.24 5.14
N ALA A 31 -10.13 -2.55 5.34
CA ALA A 31 -10.93 -3.33 6.29
C ALA A 31 -10.40 -3.27 7.74
N LEU A 32 -9.54 -2.30 8.08
CA LEU A 32 -8.94 -2.13 9.41
C LEU A 32 -8.21 -3.38 9.91
N GLY A 33 -7.54 -4.10 9.01
CA GLY A 33 -6.81 -5.32 9.37
C GLY A 33 -7.70 -6.56 9.48
N GLU A 34 -9.02 -6.45 9.32
CA GLU A 34 -9.93 -7.58 9.48
C GLU A 34 -9.58 -8.72 8.53
N SER A 35 -9.55 -9.95 9.06
CA SER A 35 -9.17 -11.15 8.31
C SER A 35 -10.32 -11.80 7.55
N SER A 36 -11.58 -11.42 7.86
CA SER A 36 -12.79 -11.94 7.22
C SER A 36 -12.76 -11.79 5.70
N THR A 37 -12.82 -12.92 5.00
CA THR A 37 -12.84 -12.97 3.53
C THR A 37 -14.00 -12.17 2.94
N SER A 38 -15.17 -12.18 3.61
CA SER A 38 -16.36 -11.45 3.17
C SER A 38 -16.17 -9.94 3.23
N ALA A 39 -15.63 -9.43 4.35
CA ALA A 39 -15.34 -8.00 4.52
C ALA A 39 -14.34 -7.50 3.47
N LYS A 40 -13.24 -8.24 3.28
CA LYS A 40 -12.22 -7.93 2.28
C LYS A 40 -12.78 -7.93 0.86
N ARG A 41 -13.69 -8.86 0.53
CA ARG A 41 -14.33 -8.91 -0.80
C ARG A 41 -15.16 -7.66 -1.05
N ILE A 42 -15.97 -7.24 -0.08
CA ILE A 42 -16.82 -6.03 -0.19
C ILE A 42 -15.94 -4.78 -0.38
N ILE A 43 -14.93 -4.62 0.47
CA ILE A 43 -13.97 -3.51 0.41
C ILE A 43 -13.27 -3.48 -0.95
N ARG A 44 -12.74 -4.63 -1.40
CA ARG A 44 -12.08 -4.76 -2.69
C ARG A 44 -12.99 -4.36 -3.84
N SER A 45 -14.23 -4.86 -3.88
CA SER A 45 -15.19 -4.48 -4.92
C SER A 45 -15.47 -2.97 -4.90
N SER A 46 -15.60 -2.36 -3.73
CA SER A 46 -15.77 -0.91 -3.58
C SER A 46 -14.57 -0.12 -4.10
N MET A 47 -13.35 -0.58 -3.82
CA MET A 47 -12.12 0.05 -4.28
C MET A 47 -11.96 -0.05 -5.81
N LEU A 48 -12.22 -1.22 -6.39
CA LEU A 48 -12.09 -1.45 -7.83
C LEU A 48 -13.05 -0.60 -8.64
N ARG A 49 -14.28 -0.37 -8.15
CA ARG A 49 -15.25 0.51 -8.81
C ARG A 49 -14.78 1.96 -8.96
N LYS A 50 -13.79 2.40 -8.17
CA LYS A 50 -13.18 3.73 -8.30
C LYS A 50 -12.14 3.80 -9.41
N LEU A 51 -11.58 2.66 -9.78
CA LEU A 51 -10.58 2.53 -10.85
C LEU A 51 -11.21 2.28 -12.22
N TYR A 52 -12.54 2.14 -12.30
CA TYR A 52 -13.22 1.91 -13.56
C TYR A 52 -13.11 3.11 -14.50
N PRO A 53 -13.15 2.87 -15.84
CA PRO A 53 -13.28 3.94 -16.84
C PRO A 53 -14.44 4.88 -16.55
N GLU A 54 -14.32 6.17 -16.91
CA GLU A 54 -15.31 7.22 -16.62
C GLU A 54 -16.73 6.88 -17.11
N ASP A 55 -16.84 6.12 -18.19
CA ASP A 55 -18.09 5.69 -18.83
C ASP A 55 -18.70 4.41 -18.25
N HIS A 56 -18.03 3.74 -17.30
CA HIS A 56 -18.52 2.49 -16.73
C HIS A 56 -19.74 2.71 -15.80
N PRO A 57 -20.84 1.95 -15.93
CA PRO A 57 -22.08 2.18 -15.18
C PRO A 57 -21.91 2.04 -13.65
N ASP A 58 -21.03 1.14 -13.20
CA ASP A 58 -20.72 0.95 -11.78
C ASP A 58 -19.59 1.86 -11.24
N LYS A 59 -19.10 2.83 -12.03
CA LYS A 59 -18.02 3.71 -11.57
C LYS A 59 -18.44 4.46 -10.33
N ARG A 60 -17.53 4.57 -9.37
CA ARG A 60 -17.71 5.39 -8.16
C ARG A 60 -16.59 6.42 -8.04
N GLY A 61 -16.94 7.62 -7.58
CA GLY A 61 -15.95 8.62 -7.21
C GLY A 61 -15.27 8.28 -5.88
N ALA A 62 -13.99 8.62 -5.76
CA ALA A 62 -13.30 8.63 -4.47
C ALA A 62 -13.84 9.77 -3.60
N ASN A 63 -14.06 9.48 -2.31
CA ASN A 63 -14.39 10.50 -1.32
C ASN A 63 -13.12 11.03 -0.62
N ASN A 64 -13.25 12.06 0.22
CA ASN A 64 -12.09 12.63 0.92
C ASN A 64 -11.36 11.60 1.80
N SER A 65 -12.11 10.73 2.49
CA SER A 65 -11.53 9.69 3.35
C SER A 65 -10.73 8.68 2.54
N ASP A 66 -11.19 8.31 1.35
CA ASP A 66 -10.49 7.41 0.44
C ASP A 66 -9.14 7.99 0.02
N VAL A 67 -9.16 9.27 -0.40
CA VAL A 67 -7.96 10.00 -0.84
C VAL A 67 -6.96 10.15 0.31
N LEU A 68 -7.44 10.50 1.51
CA LEU A 68 -6.59 10.62 2.69
C LEU A 68 -5.99 9.27 3.09
N ALA A 69 -6.80 8.21 3.16
CA ALA A 69 -6.33 6.90 3.57
C ALA A 69 -5.28 6.34 2.59
N ILE A 70 -5.56 6.37 1.28
CA ILE A 70 -4.61 5.85 0.29
C ILE A 70 -3.34 6.71 0.22
N GLY A 71 -3.48 8.04 0.34
CA GLY A 71 -2.34 8.95 0.34
C GLY A 71 -1.43 8.76 1.56
N LEU A 72 -1.99 8.49 2.74
CA LEU A 72 -1.22 8.17 3.94
C LEU A 72 -0.48 6.84 3.82
N LEU A 73 -1.12 5.82 3.24
CA LEU A 73 -0.49 4.52 3.00
C LEU A 73 0.68 4.63 2.01
N ASP A 74 0.48 5.37 0.91
CA ASP A 74 1.50 5.65 -0.09
C ASP A 74 2.66 6.48 0.50
N LEU A 75 2.36 7.49 1.32
CA LEU A 75 3.37 8.25 2.05
C LEU A 75 4.20 7.36 2.97
N LEU A 76 3.55 6.55 3.83
CA LEU A 76 4.26 5.62 4.73
C LEU A 76 5.16 4.67 3.94
N HIS A 77 4.67 4.12 2.84
CA HIS A 77 5.49 3.31 1.95
C HIS A 77 6.73 4.08 1.49
N ARG A 78 6.56 5.29 0.94
CA ARG A 78 7.67 6.13 0.44
C ARG A 78 8.67 6.51 1.53
N GLU A 79 8.22 6.72 2.77
CA GLU A 79 9.06 6.95 3.96
C GLU A 79 9.79 5.69 4.46
N GLY A 80 9.68 4.58 3.73
CA GLY A 80 10.39 3.34 4.00
C GLY A 80 9.68 2.42 4.99
N TYR A 81 8.41 2.67 5.31
CA TYR A 81 7.63 1.74 6.14
C TYR A 81 7.10 0.56 5.32
N ASP A 82 7.02 -0.61 5.96
CA ASP A 82 6.37 -1.77 5.42
C ASP A 82 4.89 -1.74 5.81
N VAL A 83 4.07 -1.19 4.91
CA VAL A 83 2.63 -1.01 5.12
C VAL A 83 1.91 -2.35 5.34
N SER A 84 2.45 -3.48 4.83
CA SER A 84 1.88 -4.82 5.09
C SER A 84 1.92 -5.20 6.57
N THR A 85 2.81 -4.59 7.34
CA THR A 85 2.94 -4.83 8.79
C THR A 85 2.00 -3.98 9.64
N LEU A 86 1.12 -3.18 9.04
CA LEU A 86 0.12 -2.41 9.76
C LEU A 86 -0.78 -3.32 10.60
N GLN A 87 -0.82 -3.00 11.90
CA GLN A 87 -1.65 -3.66 12.89
C GLN A 87 -2.67 -2.67 13.44
N PHE A 88 -3.88 -3.18 13.66
CA PHE A 88 -5.00 -2.41 14.20
C PHE A 88 -5.52 -3.10 15.47
N ASP A 89 -6.01 -2.31 16.42
CA ASP A 89 -6.76 -2.83 17.57
C ASP A 89 -8.23 -3.11 17.20
N THR A 90 -9.00 -3.63 18.16
CA THR A 90 -10.44 -3.92 17.97
C THR A 90 -11.30 -2.67 17.77
N LYS A 91 -10.74 -1.47 17.98
CA LYS A 91 -11.39 -0.18 17.76
C LYS A 91 -10.89 0.52 16.49
N GLY A 92 -10.05 -0.14 15.70
CA GLY A 92 -9.48 0.39 14.46
C GLY A 92 -8.31 1.36 14.65
N LYS A 93 -7.71 1.45 15.85
CA LYS A 93 -6.51 2.26 16.07
C LYS A 93 -5.27 1.54 15.59
N VAL A 94 -4.35 2.28 14.97
CA VAL A 94 -3.05 1.74 14.56
C VAL A 94 -2.20 1.42 15.79
N LEU A 95 -1.82 0.14 15.92
CA LEU A 95 -0.93 -0.34 16.98
C LEU A 95 0.55 -0.14 16.62
N GLY A 96 0.87 -0.22 15.33
CA GLY A 96 2.23 -0.01 14.85
C GLY A 96 2.41 -0.37 13.38
N VAL A 97 3.57 0.03 12.85
CA VAL A 97 4.07 -0.29 11.52
C VAL A 97 5.58 -0.43 11.59
N ARG A 98 6.14 -1.42 10.91
CA ARG A 98 7.59 -1.68 10.87
C ARG A 98 8.23 -0.89 9.73
N LYS A 99 9.50 -0.52 9.90
CA LYS A 99 10.31 -0.07 8.76
C LYS A 99 10.72 -1.25 7.89
N ARG A 100 10.78 -1.05 6.59
CA ARG A 100 11.35 -2.02 5.66
C ARG A 100 12.82 -2.25 6.04
N PRO A 101 13.31 -3.49 6.00
CA PRO A 101 14.74 -3.74 6.19
C PRO A 101 15.51 -2.92 5.17
N LEU A 102 16.45 -2.08 5.64
CA LEU A 102 17.45 -1.53 4.74
C LEU A 102 18.21 -2.73 4.20
N LEU A 103 18.09 -3.01 2.90
CA LEU A 103 19.00 -3.90 2.20
C LEU A 103 20.40 -3.34 2.45
N ARG A 104 21.12 -3.88 3.43
CA ARG A 104 22.54 -3.62 3.59
C ARG A 104 23.15 -3.99 2.25
N SER A 105 23.70 -3.03 1.52
CA SER A 105 24.43 -3.35 0.30
C SER A 105 25.49 -4.37 0.69
N ILE A 106 25.43 -5.55 0.09
CA ILE A 106 26.51 -6.53 0.19
C ILE A 106 27.61 -5.98 -0.71
N THR A 107 28.32 -4.98 -0.22
CA THR A 107 29.57 -4.48 -0.80
C THR A 107 30.56 -4.33 0.34
N SER A 108 30.95 -5.46 0.91
CA SER A 108 32.08 -5.58 1.83
C SER A 108 32.58 -7.01 1.80
N LYS A 109 33.29 -7.36 0.72
CA LYS A 109 34.45 -8.28 0.66
C LYS A 109 34.73 -8.67 -0.79
N ALA A 110 35.44 -7.80 -1.49
CA ALA A 110 36.24 -8.15 -2.66
C ALA A 110 37.45 -7.20 -2.69
N ALA A 111 38.27 -7.27 -1.66
CA ALA A 111 39.60 -6.65 -1.67
C ALA A 111 40.51 -7.46 -0.77
N GLY A 112 41.42 -8.21 -1.40
CA GLY A 112 42.61 -8.75 -0.78
C GLY A 112 42.46 -10.16 -0.22
N GLU A 113 42.58 -11.16 -1.09
CA GLU A 113 43.42 -12.35 -0.83
C GLU A 113 43.38 -13.25 -2.05
N GLU A 114 44.48 -13.26 -2.82
CA GLU A 114 45.10 -14.43 -3.45
C GLU A 114 46.50 -14.00 -3.95
N PRO A 115 47.48 -14.92 -4.13
CA PRO A 115 47.80 -16.09 -3.33
C PRO A 115 49.30 -16.14 -2.98
N GLU A 116 49.68 -17.02 -2.04
CA GLU A 116 51.07 -17.44 -1.83
C GLU A 116 51.73 -17.90 -3.13
N LYS A 117 52.96 -17.45 -3.39
CA LYS A 117 53.99 -18.23 -4.12
C LYS A 117 55.40 -17.80 -3.71
N GLY A 118 56.19 -18.79 -3.28
CA GLY A 118 57.65 -18.83 -3.50
C GLY A 118 58.51 -18.57 -2.29
#